data_AF-A0A453RHH2-F1
#
_entry.id   AF-A0A453RHH2-F1
#
_cell.length_a   1.000
_cell.length_b   1.000
_cell.length_c   1.000
_cell.angle_alpha   90.00
_cell.angle_beta   90.00
_cell.angle_gamma   90.00
#
_symmetry.space_group_name_H-M   'P 1'
#
loop_
_entity.id
_entity.type
_entity.pdbx_description
1 polymer ?
#
loop_
_entity_poly.entity_id
_entity_poly.type
_entity_poly.pdbx_seq_one_letter_code
_entity_poly.pdbx_strand_id
1 'polypeptide(L)'
;MSRYIQIFQQMSRYEVVDIDADDEVRCYPSAVVGPTFHKELGVDPSKAPSGVSVADFRKMLRSAFGLERATATPSGDRWDIRRRPRLLIISRRTSRGRAFMNERAMADMAGSLGFDVRIGDPDTTSDTSKFARLVNSCDVMVGVHGAGLTNMVFLPAGAVLVQVVPYGRLEWLARNTFAEPSAGMEVHYLEYVVQLDETTLSEQYPSDHLVLKDPMAIHKQGWDALKTTYLDKQNVRPHLGRLKKTFLEALKMLPHGRDD
;
A
#
# COMPACT_ATOMS: atom_id res chain seq x y z
N MET A 1 21.21 -0.37 10.99
CA MET A 1 20.08 0.54 11.32
C MET A 1 19.73 1.73 10.40
N SER A 2 20.40 2.03 9.27
CA SER A 2 20.24 3.34 8.60
C SER A 2 18.86 3.64 7.97
N ARG A 3 18.08 2.62 7.59
CA ARG A 3 16.87 2.79 6.76
C ARG A 3 15.75 3.63 7.40
N TYR A 4 15.63 3.61 8.73
CA TYR A 4 14.53 4.25 9.48
C TYR A 4 15.02 5.31 10.47
N ILE A 5 16.29 5.71 10.38
CA ILE A 5 16.91 6.64 11.33
C ILE A 5 16.15 7.97 11.44
N GLN A 6 15.64 8.47 10.30
CA GLN A 6 14.85 9.71 10.25
C GLN A 6 13.56 9.64 11.08
N ILE A 7 12.95 8.45 11.19
CA ILE A 7 11.74 8.23 12.01
C ILE A 7 12.13 8.24 13.49
N PHE A 8 13.16 7.47 13.86
CA PHE A 8 13.60 7.39 15.26
C PHE A 8 14.06 8.74 15.82
N GLN A 9 14.68 9.58 14.99
CA GLN A 9 15.05 10.96 15.35
C GLN A 9 13.84 11.87 15.63
N GLN A 10 12.63 11.55 15.14
CA GLN A 10 11.41 12.25 15.54
C GLN A 10 10.86 11.77 16.90
N MET A 11 11.18 10.52 17.28
CA MET A 11 10.64 9.88 18.48
C MET A 11 11.52 10.10 19.72
N SER A 12 12.82 10.35 19.53
CA SER A 12 13.79 10.51 20.61
C SER A 12 14.68 11.73 20.38
N ARG A 13 15.01 12.43 21.47
CA ARG A 13 16.06 13.46 21.50
C ARG A 13 17.46 12.88 21.70
N TYR A 14 17.54 11.59 21.98
CA TYR A 14 18.77 10.85 22.23
C TYR A 14 19.23 10.13 20.97
N GLU A 15 20.52 9.78 20.93
CA GLU A 15 21.11 9.00 19.86
C GLU A 15 20.44 7.62 19.74
N VAL A 16 20.29 7.16 18.50
CA VAL A 16 19.69 5.85 18.21
C VAL A 16 20.81 4.81 18.21
N VAL A 17 20.72 3.85 19.13
CA VAL A 17 21.75 2.82 19.36
C VAL A 17 21.39 1.52 18.66
N ASP A 18 22.33 0.95 17.90
CA ASP A 18 22.21 -0.36 17.24
C ASP A 18 22.68 -1.45 18.20
N ILE A 19 21.75 -1.99 19.00
CA ILE A 19 22.06 -2.96 20.07
C ILE A 19 22.77 -4.21 19.52
N ASP A 20 22.49 -4.62 18.28
CA ASP A 20 23.15 -5.78 17.67
C ASP A 20 24.62 -5.51 17.30
N ALA A 21 25.02 -4.23 17.23
CA ALA A 21 26.37 -3.78 16.91
C ALA A 21 27.05 -3.05 18.08
N ASP A 22 26.49 -3.15 19.29
CA ASP A 22 26.93 -2.47 20.51
C ASP A 22 27.27 -3.52 21.57
N ASP A 23 28.54 -3.57 21.98
CA ASP A 23 29.05 -4.51 22.99
C ASP A 23 28.99 -3.95 24.42
N GLU A 24 28.50 -2.72 24.58
CA GLU A 24 28.36 -2.04 25.86
C GLU A 24 27.14 -2.50 26.65
N VAL A 25 27.33 -2.78 27.96
CA VAL A 25 26.23 -3.02 28.88
C VAL A 25 25.68 -1.68 29.37
N ARG A 26 24.50 -1.29 28.87
CA ARG A 26 23.85 -0.03 29.24
C ARG A 26 22.81 -0.25 30.34
N CYS A 27 23.03 0.36 31.50
CA CYS A 27 22.11 0.31 32.64
C CYS A 27 21.22 1.55 32.66
N TYR A 28 19.89 1.35 32.59
CA TYR A 28 18.90 2.44 32.70
C TYR A 28 17.98 2.19 33.90
N PRO A 29 17.52 3.24 34.61
CA PRO A 29 16.61 3.09 35.74
C PRO A 29 15.20 2.62 35.33
N SER A 30 14.86 2.73 34.05
CA SER A 30 13.61 2.23 33.48
C SER A 30 13.78 1.99 31.97
N ALA A 31 12.93 1.13 31.40
CA ALA A 31 12.85 0.90 29.97
C ALA A 31 11.37 0.91 29.54
N VAL A 32 11.10 1.48 28.36
CA VAL A 32 9.79 1.40 27.71
C VAL A 32 9.88 0.34 26.61
N VAL A 33 9.18 -0.78 26.80
CA VAL A 33 9.11 -1.88 25.83
C VAL A 33 7.70 -1.91 25.28
N GLY A 34 7.53 -1.65 23.98
CA GLY A 34 6.20 -1.52 23.38
C GLY A 34 5.90 -2.59 22.32
N PRO A 35 5.09 -3.62 22.65
CA PRO A 35 4.40 -4.44 21.68
C PRO A 35 2.87 -4.32 21.82
N THR A 36 2.33 -3.11 22.03
CA THR A 36 0.87 -2.94 22.12
C THR A 36 0.26 -2.93 20.73
N PHE A 37 -0.18 -4.11 20.28
CA PHE A 37 -0.94 -4.25 19.05
C PHE A 37 -2.43 -4.01 19.30
N HIS A 38 -2.99 -3.01 18.63
CA HIS A 38 -4.43 -2.72 18.68
C HIS A 38 -5.17 -3.32 17.48
N LYS A 39 -4.61 -3.14 16.27
CA LYS A 39 -5.15 -3.55 14.98
C LYS A 39 -4.09 -3.38 13.89
N GLU A 40 -4.31 -4.03 12.75
CA GLU A 40 -3.45 -3.94 11.56
C GLU A 40 -3.31 -2.49 11.08
N LEU A 41 -2.07 -2.05 10.82
CA LEU A 41 -1.73 -0.70 10.33
C LEU A 41 -2.50 0.45 10.99
N GLY A 42 -2.89 0.30 12.26
CA GLY A 42 -3.87 1.16 12.90
C GLY A 42 -3.58 1.39 14.38
N VAL A 43 -4.06 2.53 14.87
CA VAL A 43 -4.01 2.88 16.30
C VAL A 43 -5.45 3.06 16.78
N ASP A 44 -5.76 2.50 17.95
CA ASP A 44 -6.99 2.78 18.69
C ASP A 44 -6.69 3.89 19.72
N PRO A 45 -7.14 5.14 19.47
CA PRO A 45 -6.87 6.26 20.38
C PRO A 45 -7.40 6.03 21.79
N SER A 46 -8.44 5.22 21.97
CA SER A 46 -9.00 4.93 23.30
C SER A 46 -8.08 4.07 24.17
N LYS A 47 -7.15 3.34 23.54
CA LYS A 47 -6.19 2.43 24.19
C LYS A 47 -4.76 2.96 24.15
N ALA A 48 -4.48 3.93 23.30
CA ALA A 48 -3.15 4.51 23.18
C ALA A 48 -2.86 5.45 24.36
N PRO A 49 -1.68 5.35 25.00
CA PRO A 49 -1.22 6.36 25.93
C PRO A 49 -1.27 7.73 25.26
N SER A 50 -1.85 8.73 25.91
CA SER A 50 -2.06 10.10 25.37
C SER A 50 -3.06 10.27 24.21
N GLY A 51 -3.80 9.23 23.82
CA GLY A 51 -4.88 9.36 22.83
C GLY A 51 -4.41 9.56 21.38
N VAL A 52 -3.17 9.17 21.06
CA VAL A 52 -2.59 9.34 19.72
C VAL A 52 -3.31 8.49 18.67
N SER A 53 -3.33 8.99 17.44
CA SER A 53 -3.99 8.37 16.29
C SER A 53 -3.02 8.02 15.15
N VAL A 54 -3.51 7.29 14.14
CA VAL A 54 -2.76 7.08 12.89
C VAL A 54 -2.52 8.38 12.13
N ALA A 55 -3.42 9.36 12.22
CA ALA A 55 -3.22 10.67 11.61
C ALA A 55 -2.03 11.40 12.24
N ASP A 56 -1.86 11.31 13.56
CA ASP A 56 -0.70 11.87 14.27
C ASP A 56 0.60 11.18 13.84
N PHE A 57 0.57 9.84 13.72
CA PHE A 57 1.70 9.07 13.22
C PHE A 57 2.09 9.48 11.79
N ARG A 58 1.11 9.65 10.89
CA ARG A 58 1.33 10.14 9.53
C ARG A 58 1.90 11.55 9.50
N LYS A 59 1.43 12.44 10.38
CA LYS A 59 1.99 13.80 10.52
C LYS A 59 3.45 13.76 10.94
N MET A 60 3.80 12.91 11.91
CA MET A 60 5.19 12.68 12.32
C MET A 60 6.05 12.14 11.17
N LEU A 61 5.57 11.14 10.43
CA LEU A 61 6.28 10.59 9.26
C LEU A 61 6.50 11.64 8.17
N ARG A 62 5.52 12.51 7.94
CA ARG A 62 5.69 13.64 7.01
C ARG A 62 6.80 14.57 7.46
N SER A 63 6.89 14.92 8.74
CA SER A 63 8.00 15.70 9.28
C SER A 63 9.35 14.98 9.12
N ALA A 64 9.41 13.68 9.43
CA ALA A 64 10.62 12.86 9.33
C ALA A 64 11.22 12.85 7.93
N PHE A 65 10.37 12.74 6.90
CA PHE A 65 10.79 12.61 5.50
C PHE A 65 10.66 13.89 4.67
N GLY A 66 10.27 15.02 5.29
CA GLY A 66 10.06 16.28 4.57
C GLY A 66 8.97 16.20 3.51
N LEU A 67 7.84 15.55 3.83
CA LEU A 67 6.73 15.32 2.91
C LEU A 67 5.77 16.52 2.93
N GLU A 68 5.75 17.27 1.84
CA GLU A 68 5.02 18.54 1.73
C GLU A 68 3.50 18.37 1.63
N ARG A 69 3.01 17.29 1.00
CA ARG A 69 1.57 17.14 0.72
C ARG A 69 0.85 16.51 1.91
N ALA A 70 0.14 17.34 2.66
CA ALA A 70 -0.79 16.87 3.70
C ALA A 70 -2.09 16.32 3.09
N THR A 71 -2.59 16.94 2.03
CA THR A 71 -3.89 16.64 1.39
C THR A 71 -3.73 16.46 -0.13
N ALA A 72 -4.58 15.61 -0.70
CA ALA A 72 -4.70 15.41 -2.12
C ALA A 72 -5.44 16.61 -2.70
N THR A 73 -4.83 17.27 -3.66
CA THR A 73 -5.34 18.49 -4.30
C THR A 73 -5.07 18.44 -5.81
N PRO A 74 -5.49 17.37 -6.50
CA PRO A 74 -5.38 17.35 -7.96
C PRO A 74 -6.26 18.44 -8.58
N SER A 75 -5.90 18.96 -9.74
CA SER A 75 -6.79 19.86 -10.47
C SER A 75 -7.97 19.07 -11.03
N GLY A 76 -9.16 19.69 -10.96
CA GLY A 76 -10.35 19.21 -11.68
C GLY A 76 -10.28 19.47 -13.19
N ASP A 77 -9.42 20.40 -13.61
CA ASP A 77 -9.24 20.73 -15.02
C ASP A 77 -8.36 19.69 -15.72
N ARG A 78 -8.97 18.97 -16.67
CA ARG A 78 -8.28 17.98 -17.51
C ARG A 78 -7.25 18.60 -18.46
N TRP A 79 -7.35 19.90 -18.72
CA TRP A 79 -6.42 20.66 -19.54
C TRP A 79 -5.27 21.27 -18.74
N ASP A 80 -5.35 21.29 -17.41
CA ASP A 80 -4.21 21.66 -16.56
C ASP A 80 -3.22 20.51 -16.45
N ILE A 81 -2.32 20.44 -17.44
CA ILE A 81 -1.24 19.45 -17.52
C ILE A 81 -0.36 19.47 -16.26
N ARG A 82 -0.24 20.61 -15.56
CA ARG A 82 0.62 20.75 -14.38
C ARG A 82 0.00 20.15 -13.12
N ARG A 83 -1.31 19.87 -13.12
CA ARG A 83 -2.04 19.37 -11.94
C ARG A 83 -2.90 18.15 -12.23
N ARG A 84 -2.57 17.39 -13.27
CA ARG A 84 -3.20 16.09 -13.53
C ARG A 84 -3.10 15.18 -12.30
N PRO A 85 -4.16 14.41 -11.97
CA PRO A 85 -4.08 13.39 -10.94
C PRO A 85 -2.91 12.44 -11.17
N ARG A 86 -2.07 12.24 -10.15
CA ARG A 86 -0.91 11.35 -10.22
C ARG A 86 -1.27 9.96 -9.73
N LEU A 87 -1.04 8.95 -10.58
CA LEU A 87 -1.29 7.55 -10.25
C LEU A 87 0.03 6.79 -10.12
N LEU A 88 0.27 6.16 -8.97
CA LEU A 88 1.40 5.27 -8.74
C LEU A 88 0.96 3.81 -8.87
N ILE A 89 1.60 3.08 -9.78
CA ILE A 89 1.55 1.62 -9.82
C ILE A 89 2.70 1.07 -8.99
N ILE A 90 2.38 0.35 -7.92
CA ILE A 90 3.35 -0.38 -7.11
C ILE A 90 3.74 -1.66 -7.85
N SER A 91 4.93 -1.62 -8.45
CA SER A 91 5.54 -2.78 -9.11
C SER A 91 6.03 -3.78 -8.08
N ARG A 92 5.97 -5.05 -8.45
CA ARG A 92 6.54 -6.17 -7.70
C ARG A 92 7.37 -7.09 -8.59
N ARG A 93 7.93 -6.58 -9.69
CA ARG A 93 8.67 -7.39 -10.68
C ARG A 93 9.83 -8.19 -10.10
N THR A 94 10.47 -7.66 -9.06
CA THR A 94 11.60 -8.28 -8.37
C THR A 94 11.18 -9.25 -7.27
N SER A 95 9.89 -9.27 -6.90
CA SER A 95 9.35 -10.17 -5.89
C SER A 95 9.09 -11.59 -6.44
N ARG A 96 9.03 -12.56 -5.53
CA ARG A 96 8.69 -13.97 -5.84
C ARG A 96 7.31 -14.17 -6.48
N GLY A 97 6.36 -13.27 -6.20
CA GLY A 97 4.99 -13.33 -6.71
C GLY A 97 4.22 -12.04 -6.49
N ARG A 98 2.95 -12.03 -6.92
CA ARG A 98 2.02 -10.89 -6.93
C ARG A 98 2.46 -9.75 -7.83
N ALA A 99 3.26 -10.05 -8.85
CA ALA A 99 3.61 -9.08 -9.88
C ALA A 99 2.44 -8.89 -10.86
N PHE A 100 2.33 -7.67 -11.38
CA PHE A 100 1.46 -7.37 -12.50
C PHE A 100 2.13 -7.82 -13.80
N MET A 101 1.43 -8.62 -14.61
CA MET A 101 1.92 -9.12 -15.90
C MET A 101 1.71 -8.14 -17.05
N ASN A 102 0.96 -7.07 -16.83
CA ASN A 102 0.57 -6.10 -17.85
C ASN A 102 0.71 -4.64 -17.39
N GLU A 103 1.68 -4.32 -16.52
CA GLU A 103 1.90 -2.97 -15.96
C GLU A 103 1.97 -1.88 -17.01
N ARG A 104 2.65 -2.13 -18.13
CA ARG A 104 2.77 -1.14 -19.22
C ARG A 104 1.40 -0.82 -19.80
N ALA A 105 0.60 -1.85 -20.08
CA ALA A 105 -0.76 -1.66 -20.60
C ALA A 105 -1.69 -1.02 -19.57
N MET A 106 -1.51 -1.31 -18.28
CA MET A 106 -2.22 -0.61 -17.20
C MET A 106 -1.86 0.88 -17.17
N ALA A 107 -0.57 1.20 -17.30
CA ALA A 107 -0.08 2.58 -17.32
C ALA A 107 -0.56 3.34 -18.55
N ASP A 108 -0.49 2.75 -19.74
CA ASP A 108 -0.99 3.34 -20.98
C ASP A 108 -2.51 3.61 -20.88
N MET A 109 -3.26 2.64 -20.34
CA MET A 109 -4.70 2.79 -20.10
C MET A 109 -5.00 3.91 -19.10
N ALA A 110 -4.32 3.95 -17.94
CA ALA A 110 -4.50 5.03 -16.97
C ALA A 110 -4.12 6.40 -17.55
N GLY A 111 -3.04 6.49 -18.33
CA GLY A 111 -2.64 7.70 -19.03
C GLY A 111 -3.74 8.21 -19.99
N SER A 112 -4.41 7.30 -20.69
CA SER A 112 -5.56 7.65 -21.56
C SER A 112 -6.77 8.20 -20.79
N LEU A 113 -6.87 7.95 -19.48
CA LEU A 113 -7.89 8.53 -18.60
C LEU A 113 -7.51 9.90 -18.04
N GLY A 114 -6.29 10.37 -18.31
CA GLY A 114 -5.78 11.68 -17.87
C GLY A 114 -4.86 11.65 -16.64
N PHE A 115 -4.47 10.46 -16.16
CA PHE A 115 -3.50 10.36 -15.07
C PHE A 115 -2.07 10.68 -15.55
N ASP A 116 -1.27 11.32 -14.69
CA ASP A 116 0.20 11.26 -14.77
C ASP A 116 0.65 9.98 -14.03
N VAL A 117 1.07 8.97 -14.79
CA VAL A 117 1.33 7.63 -14.26
C VAL A 117 2.80 7.42 -13.96
N ARG A 118 3.10 6.94 -12.76
CA ARG A 118 4.42 6.46 -12.35
C ARG A 118 4.34 4.99 -11.97
N ILE A 119 5.42 4.25 -12.27
CA ILE A 119 5.61 2.87 -11.79
C ILE A 119 6.78 2.91 -10.82
N GLY A 120 6.59 2.39 -9.60
CA GLY A 120 7.64 2.35 -8.58
C GLY A 120 7.72 0.98 -7.93
N ASP A 121 8.93 0.46 -7.77
CA ASP A 121 9.18 -0.78 -7.01
C ASP A 121 9.82 -0.42 -5.65
N PRO A 122 9.09 -0.58 -4.53
CA PRO A 122 9.58 -0.23 -3.19
C PRO A 122 10.79 -1.07 -2.75
N ASP A 123 10.98 -2.27 -3.31
CA ASP A 123 12.04 -3.19 -2.89
C ASP A 123 13.38 -2.86 -3.58
N THR A 124 13.36 -2.05 -4.65
CA THR A 124 14.56 -1.67 -5.42
C THR A 124 15.26 -0.42 -4.90
N THR A 125 14.63 0.35 -4.00
CA THR A 125 15.21 1.57 -3.43
C THR A 125 15.75 1.29 -2.03
N SER A 126 17.05 1.53 -1.83
CA SER A 126 17.66 1.53 -0.50
C SER A 126 17.26 2.75 0.34
N ASP A 127 16.69 3.78 -0.31
CA ASP A 127 16.32 5.06 0.29
C ASP A 127 14.79 5.15 0.46
N THR A 128 14.33 4.88 1.68
CA THR A 128 12.93 5.01 2.10
C THR A 128 12.40 6.42 1.89
N SER A 129 13.24 7.44 2.09
CA SER A 129 12.88 8.85 2.00
C SER A 129 12.47 9.22 0.57
N LYS A 130 13.21 8.72 -0.43
CA LYS A 130 12.86 8.90 -1.85
C LYS A 130 11.53 8.26 -2.21
N PHE A 131 11.29 7.03 -1.75
CA PHE A 131 10.04 6.34 -2.05
C PHE A 131 8.84 6.99 -1.34
N ALA A 132 9.01 7.40 -0.08
CA ALA A 132 8.00 8.14 0.66
C ALA A 132 7.62 9.45 -0.06
N ARG A 133 8.60 10.18 -0.61
CA ARG A 133 8.35 11.37 -1.44
C ARG A 133 7.60 11.05 -2.72
N LEU A 134 7.94 9.96 -3.42
CA LEU A 134 7.21 9.51 -4.59
C LEU A 134 5.74 9.21 -4.25
N VAL A 135 5.50 8.44 -3.18
CA VAL A 135 4.14 8.07 -2.76
C VAL A 135 3.35 9.28 -2.30
N ASN A 136 3.94 10.17 -1.50
CA ASN A 136 3.30 11.41 -1.06
C ASN A 136 2.95 12.35 -2.22
N SER A 137 3.66 12.22 -3.34
CA SER A 137 3.34 12.94 -4.56
C SER A 137 2.07 12.40 -5.23
N CYS A 138 1.62 11.19 -4.98
CA CYS A 138 0.51 10.61 -5.75
C CYS A 138 -0.87 10.88 -5.14
N ASP A 139 -1.88 10.90 -6.00
CA ASP A 139 -3.29 11.06 -5.63
C ASP A 139 -4.02 9.70 -5.66
N VAL A 140 -3.54 8.78 -6.50
CA VAL A 140 -3.99 7.39 -6.54
C VAL A 140 -2.79 6.46 -6.43
N MET A 141 -2.89 5.40 -5.64
CA MET A 141 -1.90 4.32 -5.60
C MET A 141 -2.59 2.99 -5.85
N VAL A 142 -2.08 2.21 -6.80
CA VAL A 142 -2.58 0.87 -7.12
C VAL A 142 -1.48 -0.17 -6.94
N GLY A 143 -1.82 -1.29 -6.33
CA GLY A 143 -0.88 -2.39 -6.15
C GLY A 143 -1.58 -3.69 -5.79
N VAL A 144 -0.91 -4.81 -6.06
CA VAL A 144 -1.38 -6.11 -5.58
C VAL A 144 -1.18 -6.21 -4.07
N HIS A 145 -2.12 -6.85 -3.38
CA HIS A 145 -2.06 -7.09 -1.94
C HIS A 145 -0.65 -7.52 -1.49
N GLY A 146 -0.09 -6.84 -0.49
CA GLY A 146 1.19 -7.20 0.12
C GLY A 146 1.95 -6.00 0.66
N ALA A 147 3.17 -6.25 1.15
CA ALA A 147 3.99 -5.25 1.86
C ALA A 147 4.21 -3.95 1.08
N GLY A 148 4.22 -3.97 -0.25
CA GLY A 148 4.36 -2.74 -1.04
C GLY A 148 3.23 -1.72 -0.80
N LEU A 149 2.02 -2.18 -0.48
CA LEU A 149 0.87 -1.30 -0.20
C LEU A 149 0.93 -0.61 1.16
N THR A 150 1.80 -1.04 2.10
CA THR A 150 1.94 -0.36 3.41
C THR A 150 2.46 1.07 3.26
N ASN A 151 3.09 1.38 2.12
CA ASN A 151 3.47 2.73 1.73
C ASN A 151 2.27 3.69 1.63
N MET A 152 1.03 3.21 1.66
CA MET A 152 -0.18 4.05 1.77
C MET A 152 -0.12 5.04 2.95
N VAL A 153 0.68 4.76 3.98
CA VAL A 153 0.92 5.66 5.11
C VAL A 153 1.51 7.00 4.67
N PHE A 154 2.20 7.06 3.52
CA PHE A 154 2.77 8.28 2.97
C PHE A 154 1.84 9.03 2.01
N LEU A 155 0.71 8.44 1.62
CA LEU A 155 -0.26 9.11 0.77
C LEU A 155 -0.83 10.35 1.46
N PRO A 156 -1.10 11.44 0.73
CA PRO A 156 -1.80 12.58 1.29
C PRO A 156 -3.25 12.20 1.66
N ALA A 157 -3.85 12.90 2.62
CA ALA A 157 -5.26 12.71 2.98
C ALA A 157 -6.17 13.04 1.79
N GLY A 158 -7.22 12.25 1.55
CA GLY A 158 -8.08 12.33 0.38
C GLY A 158 -7.54 11.60 -0.87
N ALA A 159 -6.36 11.00 -0.81
CA ALA A 159 -5.88 10.11 -1.87
C ALA A 159 -6.69 8.80 -1.91
N VAL A 160 -6.55 8.05 -3.01
CA VAL A 160 -7.22 6.76 -3.21
C VAL A 160 -6.21 5.62 -3.26
N LEU A 161 -6.41 4.61 -2.43
CA LEU A 161 -5.75 3.32 -2.51
C LEU A 161 -6.62 2.34 -3.32
N VAL A 162 -6.10 1.83 -4.43
CA VAL A 162 -6.69 0.74 -5.19
C VAL A 162 -5.93 -0.54 -4.88
N GLN A 163 -6.54 -1.43 -4.12
CA GLN A 163 -5.98 -2.72 -3.81
C GLN A 163 -6.42 -3.78 -4.82
N VAL A 164 -5.45 -4.37 -5.53
CA VAL A 164 -5.69 -5.56 -6.36
C VAL A 164 -5.55 -6.80 -5.48
N VAL A 165 -6.67 -7.49 -5.26
CA VAL A 165 -6.74 -8.69 -4.43
C VAL A 165 -6.45 -9.91 -5.31
N PRO A 166 -5.39 -10.69 -5.04
CA PRO A 166 -5.08 -11.90 -5.79
C PRO A 166 -6.22 -12.91 -5.78
N TYR A 167 -6.24 -13.80 -6.76
CA TYR A 167 -7.21 -14.88 -6.82
C TYR A 167 -7.11 -15.78 -5.57
N GLY A 168 -8.23 -16.36 -5.14
CA GLY A 168 -8.22 -17.35 -4.05
C GLY A 168 -9.01 -16.92 -2.80
N ARG A 169 -10.02 -16.06 -2.95
CA ARG A 169 -10.93 -15.63 -1.86
C ARG A 169 -10.20 -14.97 -0.68
N LEU A 170 -9.38 -13.97 -1.00
CA LEU A 170 -8.53 -13.25 -0.04
C LEU A 170 -9.12 -11.90 0.42
N GLU A 171 -10.40 -11.64 0.17
CA GLU A 171 -11.06 -10.38 0.48
C GLU A 171 -11.06 -10.09 1.99
N TRP A 172 -11.16 -11.13 2.84
CA TRP A 172 -11.02 -10.97 4.29
C TRP A 172 -9.65 -10.42 4.70
N LEU A 173 -8.60 -10.88 4.01
CA LEU A 173 -7.23 -10.45 4.26
C LEU A 173 -7.01 -9.04 3.73
N ALA A 174 -7.51 -8.74 2.53
CA ALA A 174 -7.49 -7.40 1.95
C ALA A 174 -8.18 -6.38 2.86
N ARG A 175 -9.38 -6.72 3.34
CA ARG A 175 -10.18 -5.88 4.24
C ARG A 175 -9.43 -5.52 5.52
N ASN A 176 -8.97 -6.55 6.25
CA ASN A 176 -8.36 -6.35 7.57
C ASN A 176 -7.02 -5.61 7.46
N THR A 177 -6.23 -5.87 6.41
CA THR A 177 -4.89 -5.28 6.29
C THR A 177 -4.91 -3.87 5.71
N PHE A 178 -5.80 -3.54 4.77
CA PHE A 178 -5.75 -2.26 4.05
C PHE A 178 -7.08 -1.51 3.97
N ALA A 179 -8.23 -2.18 3.81
CA ALA A 179 -9.50 -1.46 3.72
C ALA A 179 -9.87 -0.76 5.02
N GLU A 180 -9.88 -1.48 6.14
CA GLU A 180 -10.23 -0.91 7.45
C GLU A 180 -9.23 0.15 7.94
N PRO A 181 -7.91 -0.03 7.75
CA PRO A 181 -6.93 1.00 8.14
C PRO A 181 -6.99 2.26 7.27
N SER A 182 -7.43 2.18 6.00
CA SER A 182 -7.49 3.32 5.08
C SER A 182 -8.32 4.49 5.64
N ALA A 183 -9.43 4.20 6.32
CA ALA A 183 -10.29 5.24 6.89
C ALA A 183 -9.57 6.05 7.99
N GLY A 184 -8.87 5.38 8.91
CA GLY A 184 -8.07 6.06 9.95
C GLY A 184 -6.85 6.82 9.39
N MET A 185 -6.47 6.50 8.15
CA MET A 185 -5.46 7.18 7.36
C MET A 185 -6.05 8.31 6.49
N GLU A 186 -7.35 8.59 6.53
CA GLU A 186 -8.00 9.57 5.67
C GLU A 186 -7.74 9.29 4.17
N VAL A 187 -7.65 8.01 3.80
CA VAL A 187 -7.43 7.54 2.43
C VAL A 187 -8.68 6.80 1.99
N HIS A 188 -9.16 7.09 0.78
CA HIS A 188 -10.25 6.33 0.17
C HIS A 188 -9.75 4.95 -0.27
N TYR A 189 -10.59 3.93 -0.15
CA TYR A 189 -10.24 2.56 -0.50
C TYR A 189 -11.13 2.05 -1.64
N LEU A 190 -10.50 1.42 -2.63
CA LEU A 190 -11.13 0.67 -3.70
C LEU A 190 -10.52 -0.72 -3.81
N GLU A 191 -11.39 -1.71 -3.98
CA GLU A 191 -10.99 -3.09 -4.18
C GLU A 191 -11.14 -3.52 -5.64
N TYR A 192 -10.13 -4.23 -6.15
CA TYR A 192 -10.17 -4.92 -7.43
C TYR A 192 -9.87 -6.40 -7.22
N VAL A 193 -10.92 -7.22 -7.22
CA VAL A 193 -10.76 -8.68 -7.06
C VAL A 193 -10.44 -9.34 -8.41
N VAL A 194 -9.32 -10.06 -8.44
CA VAL A 194 -8.83 -10.81 -9.61
C VAL A 194 -9.73 -12.02 -9.88
N GLN A 195 -10.15 -12.17 -11.12
CA GLN A 195 -10.91 -13.29 -11.65
C GLN A 195 -10.00 -14.41 -12.15
N LEU A 196 -10.58 -15.58 -12.44
CA LEU A 196 -9.85 -16.78 -12.80
C LEU A 196 -8.99 -16.60 -14.08
N ASP A 197 -9.47 -15.82 -15.03
CA ASP A 197 -8.78 -15.48 -16.29
C ASP A 197 -7.70 -14.40 -16.11
N GLU A 198 -7.63 -13.78 -14.93
CA GLU A 198 -6.67 -12.73 -14.59
C GLU A 198 -5.54 -13.24 -13.68
N THR A 199 -5.51 -14.53 -13.32
CA THR A 199 -4.44 -15.13 -12.50
C THR A 199 -3.57 -16.09 -13.31
N THR A 200 -2.27 -16.07 -13.05
CA THR A 200 -1.33 -17.05 -13.65
C THR A 200 -1.47 -18.46 -13.06
N LEU A 201 -2.29 -18.65 -12.02
CA LEU A 201 -2.54 -20.00 -11.49
C LEU A 201 -3.23 -20.90 -12.52
N SER A 202 -4.02 -20.32 -13.41
CA SER A 202 -4.65 -21.03 -14.54
C SER A 202 -3.63 -21.64 -15.52
N GLU A 203 -2.42 -21.08 -15.56
CA GLU A 203 -1.30 -21.57 -16.38
C GLU A 203 -0.50 -22.66 -15.65
N GLN A 204 -0.65 -22.78 -14.33
CA GLN A 204 0.12 -23.68 -13.46
C GLN A 204 -0.64 -24.94 -13.04
N TYR A 205 -1.97 -24.87 -13.04
CA TYR A 205 -2.83 -25.94 -12.55
C TYR A 205 -3.85 -26.35 -13.61
N PRO A 206 -4.19 -27.65 -13.72
CA PRO A 206 -5.33 -28.10 -14.50
C PRO A 206 -6.63 -27.40 -14.12
N SER A 207 -7.53 -27.19 -15.07
CA SER A 207 -8.78 -26.44 -14.85
C SER A 207 -9.71 -27.03 -13.80
N ASP A 208 -9.58 -28.32 -13.49
CA ASP A 208 -10.33 -29.06 -12.49
C ASP A 208 -9.62 -29.13 -11.12
N HIS A 209 -8.39 -28.62 -11.02
CA HIS A 209 -7.61 -28.65 -9.79
C HIS A 209 -8.25 -27.79 -8.66
N LEU A 210 -8.16 -28.26 -7.42
CA LEU A 210 -8.80 -27.61 -6.26
C LEU A 210 -8.37 -26.15 -6.05
N VAL A 211 -7.13 -25.81 -6.39
CA VAL A 211 -6.61 -24.42 -6.34
C VAL A 211 -7.47 -23.44 -7.16
N LEU A 212 -8.06 -23.91 -8.26
CA LEU A 212 -8.90 -23.08 -9.13
C LEU A 212 -10.40 -23.29 -8.89
N LYS A 213 -10.80 -24.49 -8.46
CA LYS A 213 -12.23 -24.85 -8.30
C LYS A 213 -12.78 -24.55 -6.90
N ASP A 214 -11.99 -24.84 -5.87
CA ASP A 214 -12.40 -24.64 -4.48
C ASP A 214 -11.24 -24.05 -3.66
N PRO A 215 -11.04 -22.72 -3.74
CA PRO A 215 -10.00 -22.07 -2.95
C PRO A 215 -10.12 -22.32 -1.45
N MET A 216 -11.34 -22.54 -0.92
CA MET A 216 -11.53 -22.79 0.51
C MET A 216 -10.93 -24.11 0.97
N ALA A 217 -10.80 -25.10 0.08
CA ALA A 217 -10.08 -26.35 0.39
C ALA A 217 -8.60 -26.09 0.70
N ILE A 218 -7.99 -25.09 0.07
CA ILE A 218 -6.60 -24.67 0.36
C ILE A 218 -6.56 -23.85 1.66
N HIS A 219 -7.55 -23.00 1.93
CA HIS A 219 -7.62 -22.26 3.21
C HIS A 219 -7.69 -23.20 4.41
N LYS A 220 -8.43 -24.32 4.29
CA LYS A 220 -8.54 -25.35 5.35
C LYS A 220 -7.22 -26.06 5.66
N GLN A 221 -6.23 -25.98 4.76
CA GLN A 221 -4.89 -26.54 4.98
C GLN A 221 -3.99 -25.60 5.79
N GLY A 222 -4.48 -24.42 6.16
CA GLY A 222 -3.77 -23.45 7.00
C GLY A 222 -3.05 -22.36 6.23
N TRP A 223 -2.47 -21.43 6.98
CA TRP A 223 -1.87 -20.20 6.45
C TRP A 223 -0.74 -20.46 5.46
N ASP A 224 0.15 -21.42 5.73
CA ASP A 224 1.31 -21.67 4.87
C ASP A 224 0.90 -22.17 3.48
N ALA A 225 -0.13 -23.03 3.40
CA ALA A 225 -0.67 -23.51 2.13
C ALA A 225 -1.34 -22.36 1.34
N LEU A 226 -2.14 -21.54 2.02
CA LEU A 226 -2.78 -20.35 1.45
C LEU A 226 -1.75 -19.36 0.93
N LYS A 227 -0.78 -18.98 1.76
CA LYS A 227 0.30 -18.04 1.42
C LYS A 227 1.12 -18.57 0.25
N THR A 228 1.57 -19.82 0.32
CA THR A 228 2.38 -20.41 -0.74
C THR A 228 1.64 -20.41 -2.08
N THR A 229 0.36 -20.78 -2.07
CA THR A 229 -0.44 -20.92 -3.28
C THR A 229 -0.89 -19.57 -3.85
N TYR A 230 -1.59 -18.77 -3.05
CA TYR A 230 -2.27 -17.57 -3.51
C TYR A 230 -1.48 -16.28 -3.27
N LEU A 231 -0.44 -16.29 -2.44
CA LEU A 231 0.42 -15.12 -2.32
C LEU A 231 1.71 -15.35 -3.09
N ASP A 232 2.42 -16.44 -2.90
CA ASP A 232 3.80 -16.54 -3.41
C ASP A 232 3.90 -17.10 -4.84
N LYS A 233 2.97 -17.94 -5.29
CA LYS A 233 3.04 -18.64 -6.58
C LYS A 233 2.18 -18.03 -7.69
N GLN A 234 1.43 -16.95 -7.42
CA GLN A 234 0.62 -16.30 -8.44
C GLN A 234 1.13 -14.91 -8.80
N ASN A 235 1.02 -14.58 -10.08
CA ASN A 235 1.02 -13.22 -10.59
C ASN A 235 -0.36 -12.92 -11.18
N VAL A 236 -0.62 -11.65 -11.45
CA VAL A 236 -1.94 -11.20 -11.88
C VAL A 236 -1.86 -10.38 -13.15
N ARG A 237 -2.89 -10.48 -13.97
CA ARG A 237 -3.05 -9.78 -15.24
C ARG A 237 -4.43 -9.10 -15.26
N PRO A 238 -4.63 -8.00 -14.50
CA PRO A 238 -5.92 -7.33 -14.44
C PRO A 238 -6.45 -6.96 -15.83
N HIS A 239 -7.72 -7.26 -16.06
CA HIS A 239 -8.47 -6.96 -17.26
C HIS A 239 -8.68 -5.45 -17.37
N LEU A 240 -8.07 -4.85 -18.39
CA LEU A 240 -7.99 -3.40 -18.56
C LEU A 240 -9.37 -2.72 -18.59
N GLY A 241 -10.38 -3.36 -19.19
CA GLY A 241 -11.74 -2.80 -19.24
C GLY A 241 -12.45 -2.76 -17.89
N ARG A 242 -12.12 -3.68 -16.98
CA ARG A 242 -12.66 -3.70 -15.60
C ARG A 242 -11.86 -2.74 -14.73
N LEU A 243 -10.53 -2.79 -14.82
CA LEU A 243 -9.64 -1.90 -14.10
C LEU A 243 -9.89 -0.42 -14.46
N LYS A 244 -10.20 -0.12 -15.72
CA LYS A 244 -10.63 1.21 -16.18
C LYS A 244 -11.82 1.74 -15.36
N LYS A 245 -12.81 0.89 -15.06
CA LYS A 245 -13.98 1.30 -14.25
C LYS A 245 -13.55 1.67 -12.83
N THR A 246 -12.63 0.90 -12.23
CA THR A 246 -12.06 1.19 -10.92
C THR A 246 -11.27 2.50 -10.92
N PHE A 247 -10.47 2.78 -11.95
CA PHE A 247 -9.73 4.04 -12.06
C PHE A 247 -10.63 5.25 -12.30
N LEU A 248 -11.71 5.08 -13.07
CA LEU A 248 -12.73 6.14 -13.20
C LEU A 248 -13.44 6.40 -11.88
N GLU A 249 -13.68 5.39 -11.07
CA GLU A 249 -14.25 5.57 -9.73
C GLU A 249 -13.26 6.27 -8.79
N ALA A 250 -11.97 5.88 -8.84
CA ALA A 250 -10.92 6.58 -8.10
C ALA A 250 -10.88 8.07 -8.43
N LEU A 251 -11.02 8.45 -9.72
CA LEU A 251 -11.06 9.86 -10.13
C LEU A 251 -12.21 10.63 -9.45
N LYS A 252 -13.41 10.04 -9.34
CA LYS A 252 -14.57 10.70 -8.72
C LYS A 252 -14.41 10.90 -7.21
N MET A 253 -13.59 10.07 -6.57
CA MET A 253 -13.31 10.15 -5.13
C MET A 253 -12.27 11.21 -4.80
N LEU A 254 -11.49 11.65 -5.79
CA LEU A 254 -10.47 12.67 -5.56
C LEU A 254 -11.13 14.02 -5.24
N PRO A 255 -10.52 14.83 -4.34
CA PRO A 255 -10.97 16.19 -4.10
C PRO A 255 -10.95 16.99 -5.41
N HIS A 256 -12.11 17.45 -5.85
CA HIS A 256 -12.22 18.42 -6.93
C HIS A 256 -12.17 19.80 -6.31
N GLY A 257 -11.29 20.68 -6.80
CA GLY A 257 -11.28 22.08 -6.39
C GLY A 257 -12.70 22.64 -6.49
N ARG A 258 -13.18 23.29 -5.43
CA ARG A 258 -14.39 24.09 -5.54
C ARG A 258 -14.14 25.10 -6.66
N ASP A 259 -15.06 25.14 -7.62
CA ASP A 259 -15.28 26.34 -8.41
C ASP A 259 -15.76 27.41 -7.42
N ASP A 260 -14.84 28.21 -6.91
CA ASP A 260 -15.17 29.49 -6.26
C ASP A 260 -15.37 30.56 -7.36
#